data_AF-A0A6G2DDK0-F1
#
_entry.id   AF-A0A6G2DDK0-F1
#
_cell.length_a   1.000
_cell.length_b   1.000
_cell.length_c   1.000
_cell.angle_alpha   90.00
_cell.angle_beta   90.00
_cell.angle_gamma   90.00
#
_symmetry.space_group_name_H-M   'P 1'
#
loop_
_entity.id
_entity.type
_entity.pdbx_description
1 polymer ?
#
loop_
_entity_poly.entity_id
_entity_poly.type
_entity_poly.pdbx_seq_one_letter_code
_entity_poly.pdbx_strand_id
1 'polypeptide(L)'
;IGFVGYDMISLSEEIGQLPEDTIGTPDMHFFVYESYMVFDHKKEKIHVIEDALYSERSQEALEKSLNQVLEELRIPAPNEFEDLDLSPLDFKPHIAPHKFEGMVETARDLIRNGDMFQCVLSQRFSAEVTGNPFDFYRDLRVTNPSNYLYFYDFGDYQ
;
A
#
# COMPACT_ATOMS: atom_id res chain seq x y z
N ILE A 1 -5.81 -4.78 -8.67
CA ILE A 1 -5.36 -3.80 -7.64
C ILE A 1 -4.11 -4.35 -7.00
N GLY A 2 -3.08 -3.54 -6.78
CA GLY A 2 -1.77 -4.02 -6.35
C GLY A 2 -0.68 -2.98 -6.58
N PHE A 3 0.58 -3.42 -6.59
CA PHE A 3 1.73 -2.52 -6.76
C PHE A 3 2.74 -3.05 -7.77
N VAL A 4 3.56 -2.12 -8.28
CA VAL A 4 4.78 -2.36 -9.03
C VAL A 4 5.91 -1.77 -8.20
N GLY A 5 6.87 -2.60 -7.79
CA GLY A 5 8.03 -2.21 -7.01
C GLY A 5 8.98 -1.33 -7.82
N TYR A 6 9.80 -0.54 -7.12
CA TYR A 6 10.77 0.35 -7.76
C TYR A 6 11.73 -0.42 -8.67
N ASP A 7 12.20 -1.57 -8.21
CA ASP A 7 13.23 -2.38 -8.85
C ASP A 7 12.78 -3.02 -10.18
N MET A 8 11.48 -3.03 -10.48
CA MET A 8 10.95 -3.45 -11.80
C MET A 8 11.54 -2.64 -12.97
N ILE A 9 12.00 -1.41 -12.72
CA ILE A 9 12.66 -0.59 -13.75
C ILE A 9 13.94 -1.25 -14.30
N SER A 10 14.58 -2.12 -13.51
CA SER A 10 15.78 -2.87 -13.91
C SER A 10 15.54 -3.82 -15.10
N LEU A 11 14.28 -4.17 -15.37
CA LEU A 11 13.92 -4.98 -16.54
C LEU A 11 14.04 -4.20 -17.87
N SER A 12 13.94 -2.87 -17.80
CA SER A 12 14.01 -1.99 -18.98
C SER A 12 15.27 -1.13 -19.04
N GLU A 13 15.93 -0.88 -17.91
CA GLU A 13 17.09 0.01 -17.81
C GLU A 13 18.23 -0.66 -17.03
N GLU A 14 19.47 -0.48 -17.50
CA GLU A 14 20.66 -0.97 -16.80
C GLU A 14 21.02 -0.03 -15.63
N ILE A 15 20.52 -0.36 -14.43
CA ILE A 15 20.73 0.44 -13.21
C ILE A 15 21.87 -0.08 -12.31
N GLY A 16 22.56 -1.14 -12.73
CA GLY A 16 23.61 -1.81 -11.94
C GLY A 16 23.06 -2.90 -11.02
N GLN A 17 23.87 -3.28 -10.02
CA GLN A 17 23.49 -4.33 -9.07
C GLN A 17 22.59 -3.77 -7.96
N LEU A 18 21.47 -4.44 -7.72
CA LEU A 18 20.56 -4.09 -6.61
C LEU A 18 21.22 -4.34 -5.24
N PRO A 19 20.96 -3.49 -4.24
CA PRO A 19 21.34 -3.74 -2.85
C PRO A 19 20.67 -5.01 -2.27
N GLU A 20 21.12 -5.41 -1.08
CA GLU A 20 20.47 -6.49 -0.32
C GLU A 20 19.01 -6.12 0.03
N ASP A 21 18.10 -7.06 -0.22
CA ASP A 21 16.70 -6.94 0.18
C ASP A 21 16.51 -7.43 1.63
N THR A 22 16.11 -6.50 2.50
CA THR A 22 15.83 -6.74 3.91
C THR A 22 14.34 -6.88 4.24
N ILE A 23 13.45 -6.79 3.25
CA ILE A 23 11.99 -6.90 3.42
C ILE A 23 11.46 -8.16 2.75
N GLY A 24 11.85 -8.44 1.50
CA GLY A 24 11.41 -9.64 0.79
C GLY A 24 10.05 -9.52 0.08
N THR A 25 9.57 -8.30 -0.19
CA THR A 25 8.36 -8.11 -1.02
C THR A 25 8.65 -8.42 -2.48
N PRO A 26 7.72 -9.03 -3.23
CA PRO A 26 7.92 -9.28 -4.66
C PRO A 26 8.02 -7.97 -5.47
N ASP A 27 8.68 -8.02 -6.62
CA ASP A 27 8.79 -6.86 -7.52
C ASP A 27 7.43 -6.38 -8.06
N MET A 28 6.43 -7.26 -8.09
CA MET A 28 5.06 -6.94 -8.49
C MET A 28 4.07 -7.90 -7.84
N HIS A 29 3.01 -7.39 -7.23
CA HIS A 29 1.91 -8.21 -6.69
C HIS A 29 0.57 -7.54 -7.00
N PHE A 30 -0.28 -8.25 -7.76
CA PHE A 30 -1.64 -7.81 -8.09
C PHE A 30 -2.66 -8.88 -7.79
N PHE A 31 -3.76 -8.44 -7.20
CA PHE A 31 -5.01 -9.19 -7.20
C PHE A 31 -5.90 -8.75 -8.36
N VAL A 32 -6.57 -9.71 -8.98
CA VAL A 32 -7.54 -9.51 -10.05
C VAL A 32 -8.93 -9.74 -9.46
N TYR A 33 -9.79 -8.73 -9.52
CA TYR A 33 -11.11 -8.75 -8.88
C TYR A 33 -12.21 -8.63 -9.91
N GLU A 34 -13.26 -9.43 -9.73
CA GLU A 34 -14.56 -9.30 -10.41
C GLU A 34 -15.71 -9.11 -9.42
N SER A 35 -15.39 -8.99 -8.12
CA SER A 35 -16.30 -8.68 -7.02
C SER A 35 -15.75 -7.45 -6.31
N TYR A 36 -16.48 -6.32 -6.34
CA TYR A 36 -15.99 -5.06 -5.76
C TYR A 36 -17.12 -4.06 -5.50
N MET A 37 -16.81 -3.02 -4.74
CA MET A 37 -17.72 -1.91 -4.46
C MET A 37 -17.12 -0.58 -4.90
N VAL A 38 -17.95 0.30 -5.45
CA VAL A 38 -17.58 1.68 -5.80
C VAL A 38 -18.42 2.65 -4.98
N PHE A 39 -17.75 3.49 -4.21
CA PHE A 39 -18.37 4.55 -3.41
C PHE A 39 -18.32 5.87 -4.18
N ASP A 40 -19.44 6.25 -4.81
CA ASP A 40 -19.60 7.58 -5.42
C ASP A 40 -20.07 8.55 -4.33
N HIS A 41 -19.11 9.08 -3.58
CA HIS A 41 -19.36 10.07 -2.53
C HIS A 41 -20.04 11.35 -3.07
N LYS A 42 -19.86 11.69 -4.35
CA LYS A 42 -20.49 12.88 -4.93
C LYS A 42 -21.99 12.69 -5.16
N LYS A 43 -22.43 11.46 -5.45
CA LYS A 43 -23.84 11.11 -5.67
C LYS A 43 -24.51 10.48 -4.46
N GLU A 44 -23.77 10.23 -3.38
CA GLU A 44 -24.25 9.46 -2.23
C GLU A 44 -24.82 8.10 -2.69
N LYS A 45 -24.05 7.40 -3.53
CA LYS A 45 -24.39 6.07 -4.05
C LYS A 45 -23.25 5.10 -3.82
N ILE A 46 -23.62 3.89 -3.41
CA ILE A 46 -22.72 2.74 -3.32
C ILE A 46 -23.16 1.75 -4.41
N HIS A 47 -22.22 1.36 -5.26
CA HIS A 47 -22.42 0.36 -6.30
C HIS A 47 -21.75 -0.93 -5.84
N VAL A 48 -22.52 -1.97 -5.56
CA VAL A 48 -22.02 -3.32 -5.26
C VAL A 48 -22.06 -4.12 -6.55
N ILE A 49 -20.90 -4.62 -6.99
CA ILE A 49 -20.72 -5.21 -8.32
C ILE A 49 -20.20 -6.64 -8.17
N GLU A 50 -20.90 -7.56 -8.82
CA GLU A 50 -20.45 -8.91 -9.12
C GLU A 50 -20.44 -9.07 -10.64
N ASP A 51 -19.28 -9.38 -11.21
CA ASP A 51 -19.07 -9.49 -12.65
C ASP A 51 -18.47 -10.86 -13.01
N ALA A 52 -18.53 -11.23 -14.28
CA ALA A 52 -18.03 -12.49 -14.82
C ALA A 52 -16.83 -12.30 -15.77
N LEU A 53 -16.16 -11.14 -15.69
CA LEU A 53 -15.07 -10.73 -16.60
C LEU A 53 -13.96 -11.77 -16.78
N TYR A 54 -13.65 -12.55 -15.75
CA TYR A 54 -12.53 -13.51 -15.79
C TYR A 54 -12.96 -14.95 -15.56
N SER A 55 -14.16 -15.17 -15.03
CA SER A 55 -14.62 -16.49 -14.57
C SER A 55 -15.73 -17.11 -15.41
N GLU A 56 -16.37 -16.34 -16.31
CA GLU A 56 -17.56 -16.78 -17.05
C GLU A 56 -18.69 -17.30 -16.11
N ARG A 57 -18.79 -16.74 -14.89
CA ARG A 57 -19.85 -17.05 -13.92
C ARG A 57 -21.24 -16.88 -14.55
N SER A 58 -22.15 -17.81 -14.23
CA SER A 58 -23.55 -17.68 -14.62
C SER A 58 -24.22 -16.54 -13.85
N GLN A 59 -25.31 -16.00 -14.41
CA GLN A 59 -26.12 -14.97 -13.75
C GLN A 59 -26.58 -15.41 -12.34
N GLU A 60 -26.92 -16.70 -12.16
CA GLU A 60 -27.30 -17.26 -10.86
C GLU A 60 -26.15 -17.20 -9.84
N ALA A 61 -24.90 -17.43 -10.29
CA ALA A 61 -23.73 -17.33 -9.42
C ALA A 61 -23.46 -15.88 -9.00
N LEU A 62 -23.61 -14.92 -9.93
CA LEU A 62 -23.48 -13.50 -9.64
C LEU A 62 -24.52 -13.03 -8.62
N GLU A 63 -25.79 -13.38 -8.82
CA GLU A 63 -26.87 -13.03 -7.90
C GLU A 63 -26.68 -13.65 -6.51
N LYS A 64 -26.19 -14.90 -6.46
CA LYS A 64 -25.89 -15.56 -5.19
C LYS A 64 -24.77 -14.83 -4.43
N SER A 65 -23.64 -14.52 -5.10
CA SER A 65 -22.54 -13.78 -4.50
C SER A 65 -22.99 -12.38 -4.04
N LEU A 66 -23.75 -11.68 -4.86
CA LEU A 66 -24.27 -10.35 -4.53
C LEU A 66 -25.16 -10.39 -3.28
N ASN A 67 -26.08 -11.36 -3.20
CA ASN A 67 -26.94 -11.51 -2.04
C ASN A 67 -26.16 -11.85 -0.76
N GLN A 68 -25.07 -12.62 -0.86
CA GLN A 68 -24.20 -12.92 0.28
C GLN A 68 -23.51 -11.65 0.80
N VAL A 69 -22.91 -10.86 -0.09
CA VAL A 69 -22.28 -9.57 0.27
C VAL A 69 -23.29 -8.63 0.92
N LEU A 70 -24.50 -8.51 0.35
CA LEU A 70 -25.54 -7.66 0.92
C LEU A 70 -26.00 -8.12 2.30
N GLU A 71 -26.02 -9.42 2.58
CA GLU A 71 -26.37 -9.92 3.91
C GLU A 71 -25.25 -9.65 4.93
N GLU A 72 -23.98 -9.81 4.54
CA GLU A 72 -22.82 -9.49 5.38
C GLU A 72 -22.81 -8.01 5.75
N LEU A 73 -23.08 -7.11 4.81
CA LEU A 73 -23.12 -5.66 5.03
C LEU A 73 -24.23 -5.21 6.00
N ARG A 74 -25.22 -6.06 6.30
CA ARG A 74 -26.28 -5.76 7.28
C ARG A 74 -25.88 -6.07 8.71
N ILE A 75 -24.81 -6.84 8.90
CA ILE A 75 -24.33 -7.27 10.20
C ILE A 75 -23.20 -6.33 10.62
N PRO A 76 -23.40 -5.49 11.66
CA PRO A 76 -22.34 -4.61 12.11
C PRO A 76 -21.18 -5.42 12.67
N ALA A 77 -19.96 -4.95 12.43
CA ALA A 77 -18.78 -5.54 13.06
C ALA A 77 -18.84 -5.29 14.59
N PRO A 78 -18.47 -6.26 15.44
CA PRO A 78 -18.60 -6.12 16.90
C PRO A 78 -17.85 -4.93 17.50
N ASN A 79 -16.79 -4.48 16.82
CA ASN A 79 -15.87 -3.44 17.27
C ASN A 79 -16.05 -2.10 16.52
N GLU A 80 -17.19 -1.86 15.85
CA GLU A 80 -17.43 -0.62 15.08
C GLU A 80 -17.28 0.67 15.90
N PHE A 81 -17.65 0.62 17.17
CA PHE A 81 -17.66 1.77 18.09
C PHE A 81 -16.59 1.70 19.17
N GLU A 82 -15.66 0.75 19.07
CA GLU A 82 -14.49 0.70 19.95
C GLU A 82 -13.52 1.81 19.55
N ASP A 83 -12.75 2.31 20.53
CA ASP A 83 -11.69 3.27 20.29
C ASP A 83 -10.61 2.67 19.36
N LEU A 84 -9.98 3.51 18.54
CA LEU A 84 -8.92 3.08 17.62
C LEU A 84 -7.72 2.54 18.41
N ASP A 85 -7.22 1.36 18.05
CA ASP A 85 -6.00 0.79 18.64
C ASP A 85 -4.74 1.36 17.97
N LEU A 86 -4.44 2.63 18.30
CA LEU A 86 -3.30 3.40 17.80
C LEU A 86 -2.13 3.36 18.78
N SER A 87 -1.52 2.19 18.94
CA SER A 87 -0.30 2.07 19.74
C SER A 87 0.87 2.80 19.06
N PRO A 88 1.59 3.70 19.76
CA PRO A 88 2.70 4.43 19.17
C PRO A 88 3.89 3.51 18.90
N LEU A 89 4.49 3.67 17.72
CA LEU A 89 5.63 2.87 17.27
C LEU A 89 6.97 3.57 17.57
N ASP A 90 7.93 2.83 18.12
CA ASP A 90 9.30 3.31 18.37
C ASP A 90 10.21 3.02 17.18
N PHE A 91 10.15 3.88 16.15
CA PHE A 91 10.90 3.72 14.91
C PHE A 91 12.41 3.84 15.11
N LYS A 92 13.15 2.90 14.52
CA LYS A 92 14.61 2.88 14.46
C LYS A 92 15.10 3.08 13.02
N PRO A 93 16.14 3.89 12.80
CA PRO A 93 16.73 4.06 11.48
C PRO A 93 17.57 2.83 11.10
N HIS A 94 17.57 2.48 9.82
CA HIS A 94 18.39 1.38 9.28
C HIS A 94 19.85 1.78 9.06
N ILE A 95 20.13 3.08 9.01
CA ILE A 95 21.48 3.64 8.86
C ILE A 95 21.73 4.72 9.88
N ALA A 96 22.99 4.90 10.29
CA ALA A 96 23.37 5.96 11.20
C ALA A 96 23.23 7.34 10.52
N PRO A 97 22.84 8.41 11.25
CA PRO A 97 22.67 9.74 10.68
C PRO A 97 23.89 10.23 9.89
N HIS A 98 25.09 10.13 10.47
CA HIS A 98 26.33 10.55 9.81
C HIS A 98 26.63 9.78 8.51
N LYS A 99 26.13 8.55 8.37
CA LYS A 99 26.27 7.80 7.12
C LYS A 99 25.36 8.37 6.04
N PHE A 100 24.11 8.70 6.38
CA PHE A 100 23.21 9.34 5.42
C PHE A 100 23.73 10.71 4.99
N GLU A 101 24.26 11.50 5.93
CA GLU A 101 24.92 12.78 5.64
C GLU A 101 26.10 12.58 4.66
N GLY A 102 26.96 11.58 4.88
CA GLY A 102 28.04 11.26 3.95
C GLY A 102 27.57 10.83 2.55
N MET A 103 26.44 10.11 2.45
CA MET A 103 25.83 9.78 1.16
C MET A 103 25.36 11.05 0.43
N VAL A 104 24.75 12.00 1.16
CA VAL A 104 24.34 13.30 0.62
C VAL A 104 25.55 14.11 0.14
N GLU A 105 26.65 14.13 0.90
CA GLU A 105 27.88 14.81 0.49
C GLU A 105 28.46 14.22 -0.80
N THR A 106 28.45 12.89 -0.90
CA THR A 106 28.93 12.17 -2.09
C THR A 106 28.09 12.51 -3.32
N ALA A 107 26.76 12.43 -3.22
CA ALA A 107 25.85 12.79 -4.31
C ALA A 107 25.99 14.28 -4.70
N ARG A 108 26.14 15.17 -3.72
CA ARG A 108 26.38 16.61 -3.94
C ARG A 108 27.65 16.86 -4.74
N ASP A 109 28.74 16.17 -4.41
CA ASP A 109 30.02 16.39 -5.07
C ASP A 109 30.02 15.85 -6.52
N LEU A 110 29.31 14.74 -6.78
CA LEU A 110 29.01 14.25 -8.14
C LEU A 110 28.22 15.28 -8.96
N ILE A 111 27.16 15.86 -8.38
CA ILE A 111 26.36 16.91 -9.02
C ILE A 111 27.23 18.13 -9.37
N ARG A 112 28.09 18.57 -8.44
CA ARG A 112 29.03 19.68 -8.67
C ARG A 112 30.02 19.41 -9.79
N ASN A 113 30.40 18.15 -10.00
CA ASN A 113 31.31 17.74 -11.06
C ASN A 113 30.60 17.51 -12.41
N GLY A 114 29.28 17.75 -12.49
CA GLY A 114 28.50 17.67 -13.72
C GLY A 114 28.00 16.27 -14.08
N ASP A 115 28.03 15.32 -13.13
CA ASP A 115 27.57 13.93 -13.35
C ASP A 115 26.05 13.86 -13.56
N MET A 116 25.29 14.58 -12.74
CA MET A 116 23.84 14.67 -12.78
C MET A 116 23.35 15.98 -12.16
N PHE A 117 22.08 16.33 -12.38
CA PHE A 117 21.50 17.56 -11.82
C PHE A 117 20.95 17.38 -10.40
N GLN A 118 20.31 16.23 -10.13
CA GLN A 118 19.68 15.94 -8.85
C GLN A 118 19.68 14.43 -8.59
N CYS A 119 19.83 14.04 -7.33
CA CYS A 119 19.73 12.65 -6.86
C CYS A 119 18.80 12.61 -5.64
N VAL A 120 17.83 11.70 -5.63
CA VAL A 120 16.91 11.51 -4.51
C VAL A 120 17.40 10.33 -3.67
N LEU A 121 18.05 10.63 -2.56
CA LEU A 121 18.46 9.63 -1.57
C LEU A 121 17.34 9.41 -0.55
N SER A 122 17.14 8.16 -0.14
CA SER A 122 16.15 7.79 0.87
C SER A 122 16.78 6.98 2.01
N GLN A 123 16.07 6.88 3.12
CA GLN A 123 16.44 6.02 4.24
C GLN A 123 15.20 5.28 4.76
N ARG A 124 15.41 4.10 5.30
CA ARG A 124 14.36 3.26 5.86
C ARG A 124 14.35 3.35 7.38
N PHE A 125 13.14 3.37 7.95
CA PHE A 125 12.88 3.21 9.38
C PHE A 125 11.95 2.02 9.58
N SER A 126 12.08 1.33 10.71
CA SER A 126 11.16 0.26 11.10
C SER A 126 10.94 0.25 12.61
N ALA A 127 9.83 -0.32 13.03
CA ALA A 127 9.50 -0.60 14.43
C ALA A 127 8.89 -2.00 14.52
N GLU A 128 8.88 -2.58 15.72
CA GLU A 128 8.01 -3.72 16.00
C GLU A 128 6.56 -3.26 15.94
N VAL A 129 5.72 -3.97 15.20
CA VAL A 129 4.32 -3.59 15.00
C VAL A 129 3.55 -3.80 16.30
N THR A 130 2.90 -2.75 16.78
CA THR A 130 1.92 -2.77 17.87
C THR A 130 0.65 -2.05 17.43
N GLY A 131 -0.49 -2.41 18.01
CA GLY A 131 -1.79 -1.86 17.63
C GLY A 131 -2.38 -2.52 16.38
N ASN A 132 -3.44 -1.91 15.82
CA ASN A 132 -4.16 -2.43 14.67
C ASN A 132 -3.81 -1.64 13.37
N PRO A 133 -3.25 -2.29 12.33
CA PRO A 133 -2.86 -1.61 11.09
C PRO A 133 -4.06 -1.00 10.35
N PHE A 134 -5.25 -1.61 10.45
CA PHE A 134 -6.46 -1.06 9.83
C PHE A 134 -6.95 0.20 10.56
N ASP A 135 -6.78 0.26 11.89
CA ASP A 135 -7.09 1.47 12.66
C ASP A 135 -6.10 2.60 12.35
N PHE A 136 -4.83 2.29 12.16
CA PHE A 136 -3.85 3.26 11.65
C PHE A 136 -4.29 3.85 10.30
N TYR A 137 -4.75 3.01 9.36
CA TYR A 137 -5.30 3.49 8.08
C TYR A 137 -6.55 4.36 8.26
N ARG A 138 -7.45 4.00 9.19
CA ARG A 138 -8.65 4.79 9.53
C ARG A 138 -8.30 6.17 10.08
N ASP A 139 -7.23 6.29 10.88
CA ASP A 139 -6.75 7.59 11.36
C ASP A 139 -6.05 8.37 10.23
N LEU A 140 -5.18 7.71 9.45
CA LEU A 140 -4.43 8.33 8.34
C LEU A 140 -5.33 8.98 7.29
N ARG A 141 -6.45 8.34 6.92
CA ARG A 141 -7.40 8.92 5.95
C ARG A 141 -8.09 10.19 6.44
N VAL A 142 -8.14 10.42 7.76
CA VAL A 142 -8.69 11.65 8.36
C VAL A 142 -7.62 12.72 8.47
N THR A 143 -6.43 12.36 8.96
CA THR A 143 -5.33 13.30 9.20
C THR A 143 -4.63 13.75 7.92
N ASN A 144 -4.57 12.89 6.90
CA ASN A 144 -3.88 13.13 5.64
C ASN A 144 -4.74 12.79 4.42
N PRO A 145 -5.83 13.54 4.14
CA PRO A 145 -6.72 13.27 3.02
C PRO A 145 -6.03 13.55 1.68
N SER A 146 -5.42 12.50 1.12
CA SER A 146 -4.67 12.53 -0.13
C SER A 146 -5.54 12.06 -1.29
N ASN A 147 -5.18 12.41 -2.53
CA ASN A 147 -5.84 11.89 -3.73
C ASN A 147 -5.72 10.36 -3.85
N TYR A 148 -4.72 9.77 -3.21
CA TYR A 148 -4.46 8.33 -3.18
C TYR A 148 -4.37 7.87 -1.73
N LEU A 149 -5.32 7.03 -1.32
CA LEU A 149 -5.35 6.34 -0.03
C LEU A 149 -5.61 4.86 -0.33
N TYR A 150 -4.83 3.98 0.29
CA TYR A 150 -4.91 2.54 0.07
C TYR A 150 -4.52 1.77 1.32
N PHE A 151 -5.15 0.61 1.48
CA PHE A 151 -4.81 -0.43 2.45
C PHE A 151 -4.87 -1.75 1.68
N TYR A 152 -3.74 -2.40 1.45
CA TYR A 152 -3.64 -3.60 0.62
C TYR A 152 -3.22 -4.78 1.49
N ASP A 153 -4.18 -5.61 1.89
CA ASP A 153 -3.88 -6.84 2.61
C ASP A 153 -3.51 -7.96 1.63
N PHE A 154 -2.22 -8.29 1.59
CA PHE A 154 -1.70 -9.42 0.81
C PHE A 154 -1.61 -10.72 1.63
N GLY A 155 -2.05 -10.69 2.89
CA GLY A 155 -2.03 -11.83 3.82
C GLY A 155 -0.83 -11.80 4.75
N ASP A 156 0.36 -12.14 4.25
CA ASP A 156 1.60 -12.14 5.03
C ASP A 156 2.20 -10.73 5.22
N TYR A 157 1.77 -9.76 4.43
CA TYR A 157 2.06 -8.34 4.60
C TYR A 157 0.86 -7.47 4.20
N GLN A 158 0.81 -6.25 4.76
CA GLN A 158 -0.25 -5.25 4.55
C GLN A 158 0.34 -3.89 4.16
#